data_AF-A0A1Z4EHT0-F1
#
_entry.id   AF-A0A1Z4EHT0-F1
#
_cell.length_a   1.000
_cell.length_b   1.000
_cell.length_c   1.000
_cell.angle_alpha   90.00
_cell.angle_beta   90.00
_cell.angle_gamma   90.00
#
_symmetry.space_group_name_H-M   'P 1'
#
loop_
_entity.id
_entity.type
_entity.pdbx_description
1 polymer ?
#
loop_
_entity_poly.entity_id
_entity_poly.type
_entity_poly.pdbx_seq_one_letter_code
_entity_poly.pdbx_strand_id
1 'polypeptide(L)' 'MPDEPEATDPGYDAAGVPTFESVREKIETRYGSALGAAELAAETPPGRTVEEEYEQRHRAAAERLSQIRDSMRSDET' A
#
# COMPACT_ATOMS: atom_id res chain seq x y z
N MET A 1 36.95 17.83 -34.84
CA MET A 1 35.66 18.29 -34.31
C MET A 1 35.96 19.00 -33.01
N PRO A 2 35.51 20.23 -32.77
CA PRO A 2 35.53 20.79 -31.41
C PRO A 2 34.61 19.94 -30.53
N ASP A 3 35.04 19.64 -29.30
CA ASP A 3 34.27 18.86 -28.34
C ASP A 3 32.92 19.57 -28.08
N GLU A 4 31.84 18.88 -28.43
CA GLU A 4 30.47 19.30 -28.15
C GLU A 4 30.28 19.23 -26.63
N PRO A 5 29.74 20.27 -25.96
CA PRO A 5 29.57 20.23 -24.51
C PRO A 5 28.65 19.05 -24.18
N GLU A 6 29.14 18.11 -23.37
CA GLU A 6 28.36 16.99 -22.85
C GLU A 6 27.02 17.55 -22.31
N ALA A 7 25.93 17.18 -22.97
CA ALA A 7 24.60 17.55 -22.52
C ALA A 7 24.39 16.89 -21.15
N THR A 8 24.50 17.69 -20.08
CA THR A 8 24.16 17.25 -18.73
C THR A 8 22.72 16.77 -18.75
N ASP A 9 22.50 15.48 -18.45
CA ASP A 9 21.15 14.96 -18.21
C ASP A 9 20.50 15.86 -17.15
N PRO A 10 19.34 16.50 -17.41
CA PRO A 10 18.71 17.41 -16.46
C PRO A 10 18.43 16.77 -15.09
N GLY A 11 18.46 15.43 -15.01
CA GLY A 11 18.34 14.67 -13.77
C GLY A 11 19.61 14.58 -12.90
N TYR A 12 20.80 14.92 -13.44
CA TYR A 12 22.09 14.75 -12.78
C TYR A 12 22.98 16.00 -12.96
N ASP A 13 23.82 16.29 -11.96
CA ASP A 13 24.83 17.34 -12.08
C ASP A 13 26.05 16.87 -12.91
N ALA A 14 27.00 17.79 -13.14
CA ALA A 14 28.20 17.49 -13.92
C ALA A 14 29.12 16.43 -13.28
N ALA A 15 28.96 16.13 -11.98
CA ALA A 15 29.67 15.06 -11.29
C ALA A 15 28.90 13.73 -11.34
N GLY A 16 27.72 13.70 -11.98
CA GLY A 16 26.84 12.54 -12.07
C GLY A 16 26.02 12.29 -10.82
N VAL A 17 25.88 13.28 -9.93
CA VAL A 17 25.04 13.17 -8.73
C VAL A 17 23.60 13.57 -9.09
N PRO A 18 22.58 12.79 -8.69
CA PRO A 18 21.18 13.16 -8.93
C PRO A 18 20.86 14.54 -8.35
N THR A 19 20.17 15.37 -9.12
CA THR A 19 19.64 16.64 -8.62
C THR A 19 18.53 16.39 -7.61
N PHE A 20 18.31 17.34 -6.69
CA PHE A 20 17.20 17.25 -5.75
C PHE A 20 15.84 17.11 -6.47
N GLU A 21 15.67 17.85 -7.57
CA GLU A 21 14.45 17.83 -8.37
C GLU A 21 14.15 16.44 -8.92
N SER A 22 15.15 15.78 -9.51
CA SER A 22 14.97 14.45 -10.11
C SER A 22 14.66 13.38 -9.07
N VAL A 23 15.26 13.48 -7.87
CA VAL A 23 14.94 12.59 -6.76
C VAL A 23 13.51 12.84 -6.25
N ARG A 24 13.11 14.11 -6.10
CA ARG A 24 11.76 14.47 -5.67
C ARG A 24 10.70 13.95 -6.64
N GLU A 25 10.82 14.26 -7.92
CA GLU A 25 9.90 13.82 -8.97
C GLU A 25 9.78 12.28 -8.99
N LYS A 26 10.91 11.58 -8.84
CA LYS A 26 10.94 10.11 -8.81
C LYS A 26 10.22 9.54 -7.59
N ILE A 27 10.34 10.18 -6.42
CA ILE A 27 9.64 9.77 -5.21
C ILE A 27 8.14 10.00 -5.38
N GLU A 28 7.73 11.19 -5.83
CA GLU A 28 6.33 11.55 -6.03
C GLU A 28 5.65 10.61 -7.04
N THR A 29 6.32 10.35 -8.17
CA THR A 29 5.82 9.42 -9.20
C THR A 29 5.63 8.01 -8.66
N ARG A 30 6.61 7.49 -7.90
CA ARG A 30 6.52 6.15 -7.29
C ARG A 30 5.44 6.08 -6.22
N TYR A 31 5.28 7.14 -5.44
CA TYR A 31 4.29 7.20 -4.38
C TYR A 31 2.87 7.21 -4.94
N GLY A 32 2.58 8.09 -5.92
CA GLY A 32 1.29 8.07 -6.64
C GLY A 32 1.07 6.74 -7.37
N SER A 33 2.16 6.20 -7.95
CA SER A 33 2.35 4.81 -8.39
C SER A 33 1.68 3.77 -7.51
N ALA A 34 2.24 3.68 -6.31
CA ALA A 34 1.92 2.69 -5.30
C ALA A 34 0.49 2.85 -4.76
N LEU A 35 0.04 4.09 -4.56
CA LEU A 35 -1.33 4.38 -4.14
C LEU A 35 -2.36 3.82 -5.13
N GLY A 36 -2.25 4.17 -6.41
CA GLY A 36 -3.18 3.66 -7.43
C GLY A 36 -3.08 2.14 -7.63
N ALA A 37 -1.88 1.57 -7.51
CA ALA A 37 -1.70 0.12 -7.60
C ALA A 37 -2.38 -0.63 -6.44
N ALA A 38 -2.35 -0.07 -5.22
CA ALA A 38 -3.02 -0.67 -4.07
C ALA A 38 -4.55 -0.67 -4.23
N GLU A 39 -5.12 0.44 -4.72
CA GLU A 39 -6.56 0.55 -5.03
C GLU A 39 -6.98 -0.50 -6.06
N LEU A 40 -6.26 -0.59 -7.18
CA LEU A 40 -6.54 -1.59 -8.22
C LEU A 40 -6.38 -3.02 -7.70
N ALA A 41 -5.35 -3.30 -6.90
CA ALA A 41 -5.13 -4.63 -6.32
C ALA A 41 -6.28 -5.06 -5.40
N ALA A 42 -6.83 -4.13 -4.60
CA ALA A 42 -7.98 -4.39 -3.74
C ALA A 42 -9.25 -4.74 -4.53
N GLU A 43 -9.45 -4.13 -5.70
CA GLU A 43 -10.63 -4.40 -6.55
C GLU A 43 -10.54 -5.72 -7.33
N THR A 44 -9.35 -6.32 -7.42
CA THR A 44 -9.18 -7.63 -8.07
C THR A 44 -10.03 -8.71 -7.38
N PRO A 45 -10.49 -9.75 -8.11
CA PRO A 45 -11.18 -10.88 -7.50
C PRO A 45 -10.47 -11.49 -6.28
N PRO A 46 -9.15 -11.82 -6.32
CA PRO A 46 -8.45 -12.32 -5.14
C PRO A 46 -8.35 -11.28 -4.01
N GLY A 47 -8.20 -9.98 -4.32
CA GLY A 47 -8.20 -8.91 -3.33
C GLY A 47 -9.51 -8.86 -2.53
N ARG A 48 -10.65 -8.90 -3.24
CA ARG A 48 -11.97 -8.94 -2.61
C ARG A 48 -12.19 -10.18 -1.76
N THR A 49 -11.73 -11.35 -2.19
CA THR A 49 -11.88 -12.59 -1.39
C THR A 49 -11.09 -12.55 -0.09
N VAL A 50 -9.91 -11.92 -0.07
CA VAL A 50 -9.10 -11.81 1.15
C VAL A 50 -9.80 -10.94 2.19
N GLU A 51 -10.39 -9.82 1.77
CA GLU A 51 -11.17 -8.95 2.66
C GLU A 51 -12.42 -9.67 3.20
N GLU A 52 -13.16 -10.34 2.32
CA GLU A 52 -14.34 -11.13 2.70
C GLU A 52 -14.00 -12.27 3.68
N GLU A 53 -12.87 -12.97 3.49
CA GLU A 53 -12.41 -13.98 4.43
C GLU A 53 -12.04 -13.39 5.79
N TYR A 54 -11.39 -12.22 5.80
CA TYR A 54 -11.02 -11.52 7.03
C TYR A 54 -12.26 -11.10 7.81
N GLU A 55 -13.24 -10.47 7.14
CA GLU A 55 -14.52 -10.09 7.77
C GLU A 55 -15.27 -11.30 8.32
N GLN A 56 -15.32 -12.41 7.58
CA GLN A 56 -15.97 -13.64 8.03
C GLN A 56 -15.32 -14.20 9.31
N ARG A 57 -13.98 -14.21 9.37
CA ARG A 57 -13.25 -14.62 10.59
C ARG A 57 -13.56 -13.68 11.76
N HIS A 58 -13.60 -12.37 11.51
CA HIS A 58 -13.94 -11.39 12.53
C HIS A 58 -15.36 -11.56 13.07
N ARG A 59 -16.34 -11.79 12.18
CA ARG A 59 -17.74 -12.05 12.54
C ARG A 59 -17.87 -13.33 13.34
N ALA A 60 -17.24 -14.42 12.89
CA ALA A 60 -17.26 -15.70 13.61
C ALA A 60 -16.64 -15.58 15.01
N ALA A 61 -15.54 -14.83 15.15
CA ALA A 61 -14.93 -14.56 16.44
C ALA A 61 -15.88 -13.76 17.36
N ALA A 62 -16.51 -12.70 16.83
CA ALA A 62 -17.47 -11.88 17.57
C ALA A 62 -18.70 -12.68 18.03
N GLU A 63 -19.25 -13.54 17.17
CA GLU A 63 -20.36 -14.42 17.50
C GLU A 63 -20.00 -15.39 18.61
N ARG A 64 -18.83 -16.04 18.51
CA ARG A 64 -18.34 -16.96 19.54
C ARG A 64 -18.14 -16.25 20.89
N LEU A 65 -17.61 -15.03 20.89
CA LEU A 65 -17.50 -14.22 22.11
C LEU A 65 -18.88 -13.87 22.69
N SER A 66 -19.89 -13.63 21.86
CA SER A 66 -21.26 -13.43 22.34
C SER A 66 -21.79 -14.68 23.04
N GLN A 67 -21.66 -15.84 22.40
CA GLN A 67 -22.12 -17.12 22.96
C GLN A 67 -21.48 -17.42 24.32
N ILE A 68 -20.17 -17.14 24.48
CA ILE A 68 -19.47 -17.31 25.76
C ILE A 68 -20.03 -16.37 26.83
N ARG A 69 -20.29 -15.10 26.48
CA ARG A 69 -20.87 -14.14 27.44
C ARG A 69 -22.27 -14.56 27.87
N ASP A 70 -23.07 -15.06 26.94
CA ASP A 70 -24.43 -15.53 27.21
C ASP A 70 -24.42 -16.79 28.09
N SER A 71 -23.50 -17.74 27.85
CA SER A 71 -23.36 -18.92 28.71
C SER A 71 -22.96 -18.53 30.14
N MET A 72 -22.00 -17.63 30.30
CA MET A 72 -21.57 -17.15 31.63
C MET A 72 -22.69 -16.46 32.41
N ARG A 73 -23.55 -15.68 31.73
CA ARG A 73 -24.72 -15.05 32.37
C ARG A 73 -25.81 -16.05 32.72
N SER A 74 -26.01 -17.08 31.88
CA SER A 74 -27.02 -18.11 32.09
C SER A 74 -26.67 -19.01 33.28
N ASP A 75 -25.38 -19.30 33.50
CA ASP A 75 -24.89 -20.06 34.65
C ASP A 75 -25.04 -19.31 36.00
N GLU A 76 -25.23 -17.99 35.98
CA GLU A 76 -25.40 -17.13 37.16
C GLU A 76 -26.87 -17.04 37.63
N THR A 77 -27.83 -17.59 36.87
CA THR A 77 -29.27 -17.53 37.18
C THR A 77 -29.81 -18.90 37.60
#